data_AF-A0AAU6FWB5-F1
#
_entry.id   AF-A0AAU6FWB5-F1
#
_cell.length_a   1.000
_cell.length_b   1.000
_cell.length_c   1.000
_cell.angle_alpha   90.00
_cell.angle_beta   90.00
_cell.angle_gamma   90.00
#
_symmetry.space_group_name_H-M   'P 1'
#
loop_
_entity.id
_entity.type
_entity.pdbx_description
1 polymer ?
#
loop_
_entity_poly.entity_id
_entity_poly.type
_entity_poly.pdbx_seq_one_letter_code
_entity_poly.pdbx_strand_id
1 'polypeptide(L)'
;MTKPRAFDTIARLSFPDEFWRNVTAVNYELAPAWLPWSAVDPDLIAFDWDDEEGSQVATVIASMVPPAGAGWREEHRFTTEVTALLAVRYGRWACGWHWAVGEGGGGGVVTSWCCTSHSVGESAATAAKVVASLLEWRDWLEELAERFAQLAPPAGADAEDRSWHLERAAARLVTVVVDRTGAECGWYGLCHTVLTWFLSSIGMGPERAKEAVDAAIGGRFKSWTAPSRTLVDAAGEDLAVGLTGEQPYRDR
;
A
#
# COMPACT_ATOMS: atom_id res chain seq x y z
N MET A 1 28.51 13.76 36.19
CA MET A 1 27.70 12.53 36.25
C MET A 1 27.02 12.38 34.91
N THR A 2 27.54 11.51 34.06
CA THR A 2 27.17 11.39 32.66
C THR A 2 26.80 9.92 32.43
N LYS A 3 25.57 9.65 31.99
CA LYS A 3 25.09 8.29 31.70
C LYS A 3 25.83 7.72 30.46
N PRO A 4 26.16 6.42 30.41
CA PRO A 4 26.69 5.80 29.20
C PRO A 4 25.57 5.60 28.16
N ARG A 5 25.86 5.93 26.88
CA ARG A 5 24.99 5.66 25.74
C ARG A 5 25.12 4.19 25.32
N ALA A 6 23.98 3.54 25.08
CA ALA A 6 23.89 2.20 24.51
C ALA A 6 24.13 2.26 22.99
N PHE A 7 25.39 2.32 22.56
CA PHE A 7 25.77 2.12 21.16
C PHE A 7 26.87 1.06 21.13
N ASP A 8 26.49 -0.22 21.22
CA ASP A 8 27.42 -1.33 20.92
C ASP A 8 26.71 -2.68 20.66
N THR A 9 25.48 -2.70 20.14
CA THR A 9 24.77 -3.97 19.88
C THR A 9 23.97 -3.95 18.59
N ILE A 10 24.63 -3.61 17.47
CA ILE A 10 24.12 -3.89 16.11
C ILE A 10 25.08 -4.84 15.36
N ALA A 11 26.02 -5.47 16.07
CA ALA A 11 26.80 -6.57 15.52
C ALA A 11 26.08 -7.90 15.82
N ARG A 12 25.57 -8.54 14.76
CA ARG A 12 25.02 -9.91 14.68
C ARG A 12 23.56 -10.10 15.12
N LEU A 13 22.62 -9.64 14.29
CA LEU A 13 21.39 -10.40 14.11
C LEU A 13 21.70 -11.62 13.22
N SER A 14 22.17 -12.70 13.85
CA SER A 14 22.16 -14.02 13.23
C SER A 14 20.72 -14.53 13.24
N PHE A 15 20.01 -14.33 12.14
CA PHE A 15 18.68 -14.93 11.95
C PHE A 15 18.81 -16.46 11.81
N PRO A 16 17.93 -17.26 12.42
CA PRO A 16 17.94 -18.72 12.25
C PRO A 16 17.70 -19.11 10.80
N ASP A 17 18.41 -20.12 10.30
CA ASP A 17 18.23 -20.69 8.95
C ASP A 17 16.78 -21.10 8.63
N GLU A 18 15.95 -21.33 9.66
CA GLU A 18 14.52 -21.65 9.52
C GLU A 18 13.67 -20.45 9.08
N PHE A 19 14.06 -19.20 9.38
CA PHE A 19 13.39 -18.00 8.86
C PHE A 19 13.57 -17.90 7.33
N TRP A 20 14.73 -18.33 6.82
CA TRP A 20 15.07 -18.31 5.40
C TRP A 20 14.47 -19.47 4.59
N ARG A 21 14.08 -20.58 5.23
CA ARG A 21 13.56 -21.78 4.53
C ARG A 21 12.18 -21.60 3.90
N ASN A 22 11.44 -20.53 4.22
CA ASN A 22 10.10 -20.25 3.66
C ASN A 22 10.08 -19.22 2.52
N VAL A 23 11.23 -18.74 2.04
CA VAL A 23 11.36 -17.64 1.05
C VAL A 23 10.93 -18.02 -0.39
N THR A 24 10.50 -19.26 -0.63
CA THR A 24 9.91 -19.68 -1.93
C THR A 24 8.38 -19.67 -1.96
N ALA A 25 7.72 -19.46 -0.82
CA ALA A 25 6.30 -19.13 -0.80
C ALA A 25 6.19 -17.61 -0.96
N VAL A 26 5.35 -17.14 -1.88
CA VAL A 26 4.87 -15.74 -1.86
C VAL A 26 4.38 -15.50 -0.43
N ASN A 27 5.12 -14.71 0.35
CA ASN A 27 4.75 -14.47 1.73
C ASN A 27 3.56 -13.52 1.72
N TYR A 28 2.35 -14.08 1.57
CA TYR A 28 1.10 -13.33 1.46
C TYR A 28 0.88 -12.38 2.64
N GLU A 29 1.53 -12.65 3.79
CA GLU A 29 1.51 -11.79 4.98
C GLU A 29 2.20 -10.43 4.79
N LEU A 30 3.10 -10.32 3.80
CA LEU A 30 3.87 -9.13 3.47
C LEU A 30 3.41 -8.46 2.16
N ALA A 31 2.39 -8.99 1.49
CA ALA A 31 1.87 -8.35 0.29
C ALA A 31 0.93 -7.20 0.70
N PRO A 32 1.19 -5.95 0.28
CA PRO A 32 0.44 -4.77 0.76
C PRO A 32 -1.06 -4.86 0.47
N ALA A 33 -1.46 -5.48 -0.64
CA ALA A 33 -2.86 -5.73 -1.01
C ALA A 33 -3.65 -6.61 -0.02
N TRP A 34 -2.97 -7.31 0.89
CA TRP A 34 -3.58 -8.22 1.88
C TRP A 34 -3.49 -7.69 3.31
N LEU A 35 -2.91 -6.51 3.50
CA LEU A 35 -2.87 -5.87 4.81
C LEU A 35 -4.26 -5.30 5.15
N PRO A 36 -4.78 -5.47 6.38
CA PRO A 36 -5.97 -4.75 6.81
C PRO A 36 -5.64 -3.26 7.00
N TRP A 37 -6.65 -2.39 6.93
CA TRP A 37 -6.45 -0.95 7.15
C TRP A 37 -5.74 -0.66 8.48
N SER A 38 -6.12 -1.37 9.56
CA SER A 38 -5.49 -1.22 10.88
C SER A 38 -3.98 -1.53 10.94
N ALA A 39 -3.44 -2.22 9.94
CA ALA A 39 -2.00 -2.50 9.83
C ALA A 39 -1.24 -1.46 8.99
N VAL A 40 -1.95 -0.53 8.35
CA VAL A 40 -1.39 0.52 7.49
C VAL A 40 -1.88 1.93 7.83
N ASP A 41 -2.83 2.05 8.76
CA ASP A 41 -3.43 3.31 9.19
C ASP A 41 -2.37 4.21 9.86
N PRO A 42 -2.01 5.36 9.25
CA PRO A 42 -1.00 6.25 9.80
C PRO A 42 -1.41 6.87 11.14
N ASP A 43 -2.72 6.97 11.44
CA ASP A 43 -3.21 7.49 12.72
C ASP A 43 -2.95 6.49 13.87
N LEU A 44 -2.81 5.20 13.55
CA LEU A 44 -2.47 4.15 14.51
C LEU A 44 -0.97 3.85 14.55
N ILE A 45 -0.22 4.29 13.54
CA ILE A 45 1.17 3.92 13.33
C ILE A 45 2.03 5.19 13.19
N ALA A 46 2.62 5.58 14.31
CA ALA A 46 3.61 6.65 14.35
C ALA A 46 4.81 6.31 13.44
N PHE A 47 5.30 7.32 12.73
CA PHE A 47 6.47 7.24 11.88
C PHE A 47 7.31 8.48 12.10
N ASP A 48 8.25 8.36 13.03
CA ASP A 48 9.23 9.42 13.29
C ASP A 48 10.35 9.28 12.27
N TRP A 49 10.48 10.26 11.39
CA TRP A 49 11.48 10.27 10.33
C TRP A 49 12.26 11.58 10.33
N ASP A 50 13.58 11.48 10.36
CA ASP A 50 14.50 12.60 10.22
C ASP A 50 15.70 12.22 9.31
N ASP A 51 16.58 13.19 9.06
CA ASP A 51 17.75 13.01 8.19
C ASP A 51 18.75 11.99 8.76
N GLU A 52 18.84 11.85 10.08
CA GLU A 52 19.73 10.89 10.74
C GLU A 52 19.21 9.47 10.53
N GLU A 53 17.92 9.25 10.78
CA GLU A 53 17.22 8.00 10.55
C GLU A 53 17.32 7.57 9.08
N GLY A 54 17.06 8.48 8.16
CA GLY A 54 17.19 8.21 6.72
C GLY A 54 18.61 7.81 6.32
N SER A 55 19.63 8.47 6.89
CA SER A 55 21.03 8.13 6.64
C SER A 55 21.42 6.75 7.19
N GLN A 56 20.94 6.41 8.39
CA GLN A 56 21.19 5.10 9.00
C GLN A 56 20.56 3.97 8.17
N VAL A 57 19.31 4.14 7.76
CA VAL A 57 18.55 3.16 6.97
C VAL A 57 19.18 2.98 5.60
N ALA A 58 19.53 4.08 4.92
CA ALA A 58 20.21 4.04 3.63
C ALA A 58 21.55 3.31 3.72
N THR A 59 22.32 3.52 4.80
CA THR A 59 23.59 2.83 5.03
C THR A 59 23.40 1.32 5.16
N VAL A 60 22.40 0.87 5.92
CA VAL A 60 22.08 -0.57 6.05
C VAL A 60 21.65 -1.14 4.70
N ILE A 61 20.74 -0.49 3.99
CA ILE A 61 20.25 -0.95 2.69
C ILE A 61 21.39 -1.02 1.67
N ALA A 62 22.27 -0.01 1.63
CA ALA A 62 23.42 0.02 0.71
C ALA A 62 24.32 -1.20 0.88
N SER A 63 24.49 -1.69 2.13
CA SER A 63 25.27 -2.90 2.43
C SER A 63 24.60 -4.21 1.97
N MET A 64 23.30 -4.18 1.70
CA MET A 64 22.51 -5.31 1.23
C MET A 64 22.42 -5.36 -0.31
N VAL A 65 22.76 -4.27 -1.00
CA VAL A 65 22.64 -4.18 -2.46
C VAL A 65 23.55 -5.25 -3.10
N PRO A 66 23.00 -6.11 -3.98
CA PRO A 66 23.79 -7.14 -4.62
C PRO A 66 24.82 -6.53 -5.59
N PRO A 67 25.92 -7.24 -5.90
CA PRO A 67 26.93 -6.74 -6.81
C PRO A 67 26.34 -6.46 -8.21
N ALA A 68 26.93 -5.51 -8.93
CA ALA A 68 26.50 -5.17 -10.28
C ALA A 68 26.51 -6.40 -11.21
N GLY A 69 25.41 -6.62 -11.94
CA GLY A 69 25.23 -7.78 -12.81
C GLY A 69 24.83 -9.06 -12.08
N ALA A 70 24.42 -8.97 -10.81
CA ALA A 70 23.77 -10.06 -10.09
C ALA A 70 22.56 -10.62 -10.87
N GLY A 71 22.27 -11.90 -10.68
CA GLY A 71 21.14 -12.54 -11.32
C GLY A 71 19.82 -12.21 -10.61
N TRP A 72 18.72 -12.47 -11.32
CA TRP A 72 17.34 -12.28 -10.82
C TRP A 72 17.10 -12.80 -9.40
N ARG A 73 17.70 -13.95 -9.03
CA ARG A 73 17.52 -14.54 -7.69
C ARG A 73 18.11 -13.68 -6.58
N GLU A 74 19.26 -13.07 -6.81
CA GLU A 74 19.94 -12.22 -5.81
C GLU A 74 19.25 -10.85 -5.72
N GLU A 75 18.83 -10.31 -6.85
CA GLU A 75 17.98 -9.13 -6.94
C GLU A 75 16.66 -9.32 -6.18
N HIS A 76 15.94 -10.42 -6.42
CA HIS A 76 14.68 -10.73 -5.73
C HIS A 76 14.88 -10.97 -4.22
N ARG A 77 16.01 -11.60 -3.86
CA ARG A 77 16.40 -11.76 -2.45
C ARG A 77 16.60 -10.39 -1.79
N PHE A 78 17.30 -9.46 -2.45
CA PHE A 78 17.49 -8.10 -1.95
C PHE A 78 16.16 -7.42 -1.61
N THR A 79 15.18 -7.43 -2.52
CA THR A 79 13.87 -6.81 -2.23
C THR A 79 13.16 -7.47 -1.07
N THR A 80 13.24 -8.80 -0.96
CA THR A 80 12.63 -9.54 0.15
C THR A 80 13.27 -9.19 1.50
N GLU A 81 14.60 -9.13 1.55
CA GLU A 81 15.35 -8.81 2.75
C GLU A 81 15.15 -7.34 3.18
N VAL A 82 15.11 -6.41 2.23
CA VAL A 82 14.77 -5.01 2.49
C VAL A 82 13.35 -4.88 3.01
N THR A 83 12.37 -5.55 2.41
CA THR A 83 11.00 -5.57 2.92
C THR A 83 10.94 -6.09 4.36
N ALA A 84 11.65 -7.17 4.67
CA ALA A 84 11.72 -7.69 6.04
C ALA A 84 12.37 -6.69 7.02
N LEU A 85 13.49 -6.06 6.64
CA LEU A 85 14.15 -5.02 7.42
C LEU A 85 13.20 -3.87 7.76
N LEU A 86 12.53 -3.33 6.74
CA LEU A 86 11.60 -2.20 6.89
C LEU A 86 10.37 -2.59 7.71
N ALA A 87 9.82 -3.79 7.48
CA ALA A 87 8.65 -4.28 8.23
C ALA A 87 8.97 -4.50 9.72
N VAL A 88 10.17 -4.98 10.05
CA VAL A 88 10.62 -5.11 11.44
C VAL A 88 10.83 -3.75 12.11
N ARG A 89 11.33 -2.77 11.35
CA ARG A 89 11.68 -1.44 11.89
C ARG A 89 10.48 -0.51 12.03
N TYR A 90 9.59 -0.48 11.05
CA TYR A 90 8.48 0.47 10.97
C TYR A 90 7.10 -0.17 11.06
N GLY A 91 7.02 -1.50 11.00
CA GLY A 91 5.77 -2.24 10.99
C GLY A 91 5.32 -2.63 9.58
N ARG A 92 4.24 -3.40 9.52
CA ARG A 92 3.77 -4.08 8.29
C ARG A 92 3.42 -3.12 7.16
N TRP A 93 3.02 -1.89 7.46
CA TRP A 93 2.74 -0.87 6.44
C TRP A 93 3.90 -0.68 5.47
N ALA A 94 5.15 -0.79 5.95
CA ALA A 94 6.33 -0.56 5.13
C ALA A 94 6.48 -1.57 3.98
N CYS A 95 5.76 -2.70 3.98
CA CYS A 95 5.82 -3.67 2.90
C CYS A 95 5.34 -3.12 1.55
N GLY A 96 4.59 -2.02 1.53
CA GLY A 96 4.18 -1.34 0.29
C GLY A 96 5.27 -0.53 -0.41
N TRP A 97 6.46 -0.39 0.19
CA TRP A 97 7.53 0.47 -0.35
C TRP A 97 7.88 0.17 -1.81
N HIS A 98 7.75 -1.07 -2.29
CA HIS A 98 8.07 -1.42 -3.68
C HIS A 98 6.84 -1.71 -4.55
N TRP A 99 5.62 -1.33 -4.10
CA TRP A 99 4.39 -1.50 -4.88
C TRP A 99 4.32 -0.43 -5.97
N ALA A 100 5.05 -0.66 -7.05
CA ALA A 100 5.24 0.33 -8.10
C ALA A 100 4.14 0.32 -9.16
N VAL A 101 3.99 1.45 -9.84
CA VAL A 101 2.96 1.70 -10.86
C VAL A 101 3.04 0.73 -12.04
N GLY A 102 4.25 0.45 -12.53
CA GLY A 102 4.45 -0.33 -13.76
C GLY A 102 4.38 -1.85 -13.59
N GLU A 103 4.62 -2.56 -14.70
CA GLU A 103 4.59 -4.03 -14.78
C GLU A 103 5.42 -4.74 -13.71
N GLY A 104 6.60 -4.21 -13.38
CA GLY A 104 7.47 -4.79 -12.37
C GLY A 104 7.06 -4.53 -10.91
N GLY A 105 6.09 -3.64 -10.68
CA GLY A 105 5.55 -3.33 -9.37
C GLY A 105 4.13 -3.85 -9.14
N GLY A 106 3.39 -4.15 -10.21
CA GLY A 106 2.05 -4.73 -10.12
C GLY A 106 0.91 -3.72 -9.99
N GLY A 107 1.12 -2.45 -10.37
CA GLY A 107 0.06 -1.43 -10.41
C GLY A 107 -0.20 -0.71 -9.08
N GLY A 108 0.82 -0.52 -8.25
CA GLY A 108 0.74 0.29 -7.03
C GLY A 108 0.98 1.78 -7.32
N VAL A 109 1.33 2.55 -6.29
CA VAL A 109 1.51 4.02 -6.37
C VAL A 109 2.95 4.48 -6.42
N VAL A 110 3.91 3.60 -6.13
CA VAL A 110 5.32 3.99 -5.98
C VAL A 110 5.93 4.25 -7.35
N THR A 111 6.53 5.42 -7.53
CA THR A 111 7.19 5.86 -8.76
C THR A 111 8.72 5.86 -8.64
N SER A 112 9.23 5.99 -7.41
CA SER A 112 10.68 5.98 -7.11
C SER A 112 11.32 4.59 -7.31
N TRP A 113 10.50 3.55 -7.44
CA TRP A 113 10.88 2.18 -7.78
C TRP A 113 10.13 1.74 -9.04
N CYS A 114 10.76 0.97 -9.93
CA CYS A 114 10.10 0.47 -11.15
C CYS A 114 9.97 -1.06 -11.10
N CYS A 115 11.10 -1.74 -11.25
CA CYS A 115 11.26 -3.18 -11.08
C CYS A 115 12.66 -3.46 -10.55
N THR A 116 12.88 -4.62 -9.95
CA THR A 116 14.17 -4.92 -9.33
C THR A 116 15.33 -4.83 -10.31
N SER A 117 15.20 -5.41 -11.50
CA SER A 117 16.26 -5.44 -12.52
C SER A 117 16.60 -4.07 -13.12
N HIS A 118 15.73 -3.06 -13.00
CA HIS A 118 16.00 -1.69 -13.46
C HIS A 118 16.29 -0.71 -12.33
N SER A 119 16.02 -1.09 -11.08
CA SER A 119 16.16 -0.20 -9.92
C SER A 119 17.41 -0.51 -9.10
N VAL A 120 17.88 -1.75 -9.13
CA VAL A 120 19.14 -2.20 -8.52
C VAL A 120 20.32 -1.82 -9.40
N GLY A 121 21.32 -1.17 -8.80
CA GLY A 121 22.51 -0.69 -9.48
C GLY A 121 23.61 -0.36 -8.47
N GLU A 122 24.12 0.86 -8.49
CA GLU A 122 25.09 1.32 -7.50
C GLU A 122 24.46 1.39 -6.09
N SER A 123 25.19 0.94 -5.07
CA SER A 123 24.69 0.72 -3.72
C SER A 123 24.04 1.96 -3.10
N ALA A 124 24.70 3.12 -3.16
CA ALA A 124 24.15 4.34 -2.57
C ALA A 124 22.92 4.84 -3.33
N ALA A 125 22.96 4.79 -4.67
CA ALA A 125 21.83 5.17 -5.50
C ALA A 125 20.61 4.25 -5.28
N THR A 126 20.81 2.93 -5.17
CA THR A 126 19.74 1.97 -4.88
C THR A 126 19.16 2.20 -3.48
N ALA A 127 20.00 2.42 -2.46
CA ALA A 127 19.53 2.71 -1.12
C ALA A 127 18.69 3.99 -1.05
N ALA A 128 19.13 5.05 -1.74
CA ALA A 128 18.37 6.29 -1.84
C ALA A 128 16.99 6.09 -2.49
N LYS A 129 16.90 5.25 -3.54
CA LYS A 129 15.61 4.89 -4.16
C LYS A 129 14.68 4.17 -3.19
N VAL A 130 15.19 3.18 -2.44
CA VAL A 130 14.39 2.45 -1.44
C VAL A 130 13.81 3.41 -0.40
N VAL A 131 14.63 4.34 0.11
CA VAL A 131 14.19 5.34 1.08
C VAL A 131 13.13 6.27 0.47
N ALA A 132 13.36 6.79 -0.73
CA ALA A 132 12.38 7.63 -1.42
C ALA A 132 11.05 6.89 -1.65
N SER A 133 11.12 5.62 -2.03
CA SER A 133 9.96 4.75 -2.23
C SER A 133 9.18 4.46 -0.94
N LEU A 134 9.87 4.29 0.19
CA LEU A 134 9.22 4.12 1.50
C LEU A 134 8.45 5.39 1.90
N LEU A 135 9.06 6.55 1.72
CA LEU A 135 8.44 7.84 2.04
C LEU A 135 7.25 8.14 1.11
N GLU A 136 7.41 7.88 -0.18
CA GLU A 136 6.31 8.01 -1.16
C GLU A 136 5.11 7.12 -0.81
N TRP A 137 5.38 5.90 -0.34
CA TRP A 137 4.33 5.01 0.15
C TRP A 137 3.68 5.52 1.43
N ARG A 138 4.46 6.09 2.35
CA ARG A 138 3.93 6.71 3.58
C ARG A 138 3.02 7.89 3.27
N ASP A 139 3.47 8.81 2.41
CA ASP A 139 2.72 9.99 2.00
C ASP A 139 1.35 9.59 1.40
N TRP A 140 1.34 8.50 0.61
CA TRP A 140 0.10 7.96 0.06
C TRP A 140 -0.87 7.45 1.15
N LEU A 141 -0.37 6.76 2.17
CA LEU A 141 -1.21 6.27 3.27
C LEU A 141 -1.79 7.43 4.09
N GLU A 142 -1.01 8.49 4.31
CA GLU A 142 -1.45 9.71 5.00
C GLU A 142 -2.51 10.47 4.19
N GLU A 143 -2.31 10.60 2.87
CA GLU A 143 -3.33 11.17 1.98
C GLU A 143 -4.63 10.34 2.02
N LEU A 144 -4.53 9.01 2.02
CA LEU A 144 -5.70 8.14 2.12
C LEU A 144 -6.45 8.30 3.44
N ALA A 145 -5.74 8.38 4.57
CA ALA A 145 -6.36 8.57 5.87
C ALA A 145 -7.16 9.89 5.92
N GLU A 146 -6.57 10.98 5.44
CA GLU A 146 -7.26 12.27 5.33
C GLU A 146 -8.51 12.17 4.45
N ARG A 147 -8.39 11.55 3.27
CA ARG A 147 -9.52 11.35 2.36
C ARG A 147 -10.60 10.48 2.97
N PHE A 148 -10.25 9.41 3.68
CA PHE A 148 -11.22 8.54 4.34
C PHE A 148 -12.03 9.31 5.38
N ALA A 149 -11.37 10.15 6.19
CA ALA A 149 -12.04 11.01 7.16
C ALA A 149 -13.01 11.99 6.47
N GLN A 150 -12.62 12.58 5.34
CA GLN A 150 -13.46 13.50 4.57
C GLN A 150 -14.65 12.82 3.86
N LEU A 151 -14.49 11.55 3.48
CA LEU A 151 -15.48 10.78 2.70
C LEU A 151 -16.39 9.92 3.57
N ALA A 152 -16.09 9.77 4.86
CA ALA A 152 -16.88 8.97 5.78
C ALA A 152 -18.32 9.52 5.87
N PRO A 153 -19.34 8.64 5.81
CA PRO A 153 -20.71 9.05 6.08
C PRO A 153 -20.83 9.64 7.51
N PRO A 154 -21.65 10.68 7.73
CA PRO A 154 -21.88 11.24 9.06
C PRO A 154 -22.37 10.19 10.05
N ALA A 155 -21.97 10.34 11.32
CA ALA A 155 -22.46 9.47 12.39
C ALA A 155 -23.98 9.60 12.51
N GLY A 156 -24.69 8.47 12.45
CA GLY A 156 -26.15 8.43 12.52
C GLY A 156 -26.88 8.76 11.22
N ALA A 157 -26.17 8.88 10.08
CA ALA A 157 -26.81 8.94 8.77
C ALA A 157 -27.75 7.74 8.57
N ASP A 158 -28.94 8.00 8.02
CA ASP A 158 -29.88 6.94 7.66
C ASP A 158 -29.40 6.16 6.42
N ALA A 159 -30.18 5.18 5.98
CA ALA A 159 -29.78 4.31 4.88
C ALA A 159 -29.63 5.07 3.54
N GLU A 160 -30.48 6.07 3.28
CA GLU A 160 -30.47 6.85 2.04
C GLU A 160 -29.25 7.79 2.03
N ASP A 161 -29.06 8.57 3.11
CA ASP A 161 -27.92 9.47 3.27
C ASP A 161 -26.61 8.69 3.23
N ARG A 162 -26.56 7.53 3.90
CA ARG A 162 -25.37 6.67 3.87
C ARG A 162 -25.10 6.14 2.46
N SER A 163 -26.13 5.77 1.71
CA SER A 163 -25.99 5.30 0.32
C SER A 163 -25.35 6.38 -0.56
N TRP A 164 -25.83 7.62 -0.46
CA TRP A 164 -25.28 8.75 -1.19
C TRP A 164 -23.79 9.02 -0.87
N HIS A 165 -23.39 8.94 0.40
CA HIS A 165 -21.99 9.14 0.78
C HIS A 165 -21.08 8.01 0.26
N LEU A 166 -21.53 6.75 0.35
CA LEU A 166 -20.75 5.59 -0.07
C LEU A 166 -20.50 5.58 -1.59
N GLU A 167 -21.50 5.92 -2.40
CA GLU A 167 -21.36 6.01 -3.86
C GLU A 167 -20.28 7.03 -4.23
N ARG A 168 -20.37 8.24 -3.68
CA ARG A 168 -19.41 9.32 -3.95
C ARG A 168 -18.02 9.00 -3.44
N ALA A 169 -17.91 8.37 -2.28
CA ALA A 169 -16.64 7.93 -1.73
C ALA A 169 -15.98 6.92 -2.67
N ALA A 170 -16.72 5.90 -3.12
CA ALA A 170 -16.21 4.90 -4.04
C ALA A 170 -15.76 5.54 -5.36
N ALA A 171 -16.59 6.37 -5.99
CA ALA A 171 -16.25 7.03 -7.24
C ALA A 171 -14.98 7.88 -7.11
N ARG A 172 -14.87 8.69 -6.04
CA ARG A 172 -13.70 9.54 -5.79
C ARG A 172 -12.43 8.73 -5.53
N LEU A 173 -12.51 7.66 -4.74
CA LEU A 173 -11.36 6.82 -4.44
C LEU A 173 -10.86 6.07 -5.68
N VAL A 174 -11.78 5.57 -6.51
CA VAL A 174 -11.43 4.98 -7.82
C VAL A 174 -10.70 6.02 -8.69
N THR A 175 -11.21 7.25 -8.78
CA THR A 175 -10.56 8.33 -9.55
C THR A 175 -9.15 8.62 -9.04
N VAL A 176 -8.97 8.78 -7.72
CA VAL A 176 -7.64 9.04 -7.13
C VAL A 176 -6.66 7.92 -7.46
N VAL A 177 -7.07 6.66 -7.38
CA VAL A 177 -6.22 5.52 -7.75
C VAL A 177 -5.87 5.55 -9.24
N VAL A 178 -6.83 5.84 -10.13
CA VAL A 178 -6.55 5.96 -11.57
C VAL A 178 -5.56 7.09 -11.85
N ASP A 179 -5.74 8.25 -11.23
CA ASP A 179 -4.86 9.41 -11.41
C ASP A 179 -3.44 9.11 -10.91
N ARG A 180 -3.30 8.40 -9.79
CA ARG A 180 -2.01 8.07 -9.19
C ARG A 180 -1.25 6.98 -9.96
N THR A 181 -1.98 6.04 -10.55
CA THR A 181 -1.40 4.89 -11.25
C THR A 181 -1.36 5.03 -12.77
N GLY A 182 -2.02 6.04 -13.34
CA GLY A 182 -2.22 6.12 -14.79
C GLY A 182 -3.04 4.97 -15.39
N ALA A 183 -3.76 4.21 -14.55
CA ALA A 183 -4.40 2.94 -14.92
C ALA A 183 -3.44 1.89 -15.53
N GLU A 184 -2.17 1.94 -15.10
CA GLU A 184 -1.12 1.02 -15.52
C GLU A 184 -1.30 -0.37 -14.90
N CYS A 185 -0.76 -1.39 -15.57
CA CYS A 185 -0.60 -2.75 -15.05
C CYS A 185 -1.83 -3.27 -14.26
N GLY A 186 -1.67 -3.53 -12.96
CA GLY A 186 -2.66 -4.12 -12.06
C GLY A 186 -3.39 -3.13 -11.16
N TRP A 187 -3.52 -1.85 -11.57
CA TRP A 187 -4.09 -0.76 -10.75
C TRP A 187 -5.43 -1.09 -10.07
N TYR A 188 -6.26 -1.94 -10.69
CA TYR A 188 -7.54 -2.35 -10.11
C TYR A 188 -7.39 -3.17 -8.81
N GLY A 189 -6.24 -3.82 -8.59
CA GLY A 189 -5.90 -4.48 -7.33
C GLY A 189 -5.65 -3.48 -6.21
N LEU A 190 -4.98 -2.36 -6.51
CA LEU A 190 -4.86 -1.24 -5.58
C LEU A 190 -6.24 -0.59 -5.32
N CYS A 191 -7.04 -0.40 -6.36
CA CYS A 191 -8.40 0.12 -6.23
C CYS A 191 -9.26 -0.74 -5.27
N HIS A 192 -9.21 -2.06 -5.45
CA HIS A 192 -9.86 -3.02 -4.55
C HIS A 192 -9.38 -2.88 -3.10
N THR A 193 -8.06 -2.76 -2.92
CA THR A 193 -7.44 -2.59 -1.59
C THR A 193 -7.92 -1.30 -0.91
N VAL A 194 -7.90 -0.18 -1.63
CA VAL A 194 -8.30 1.15 -1.12
C VAL A 194 -9.78 1.17 -0.72
N LEU A 195 -10.67 0.61 -1.54
CA LEU A 195 -12.09 0.53 -1.21
C LEU A 195 -12.33 -0.37 0.01
N THR A 196 -11.62 -1.49 0.12
CA THR A 196 -11.68 -2.38 1.28
C THR A 196 -11.21 -1.67 2.54
N TRP A 197 -10.12 -0.89 2.45
CA TRP A 197 -9.61 -0.09 3.55
C TRP A 197 -10.58 1.02 3.97
N PHE A 198 -11.18 1.73 3.02
CA PHE A 198 -12.19 2.76 3.31
C PHE A 198 -13.38 2.19 4.08
N LEU A 199 -13.92 1.05 3.64
CA LEU A 199 -15.03 0.42 4.35
C LEU A 199 -14.61 -0.02 5.76
N SER A 200 -13.37 -0.49 5.92
CA SER A 200 -12.82 -0.87 7.22
C SER A 200 -12.65 0.34 8.15
N SER A 201 -12.21 1.49 7.64
CA SER A 201 -12.02 2.71 8.44
C SER A 201 -13.33 3.29 8.97
N ILE A 202 -14.45 3.08 8.26
CA ILE A 202 -15.80 3.43 8.74
C ILE A 202 -16.47 2.33 9.58
N GLY A 203 -15.67 1.35 10.06
CA GLY A 203 -16.09 0.35 11.05
C GLY A 203 -16.63 -0.97 10.49
N MET A 204 -16.47 -1.24 9.19
CA MET A 204 -16.84 -2.54 8.61
C MET A 204 -15.78 -3.61 8.90
N GLY A 205 -16.19 -4.84 9.19
CA GLY A 205 -15.27 -5.97 9.28
C GLY A 205 -14.55 -6.22 7.94
N PRO A 206 -13.25 -6.56 7.94
CA PRO A 206 -12.44 -6.61 6.72
C PRO A 206 -12.92 -7.65 5.71
N GLU A 207 -13.44 -8.79 6.15
CA GLU A 207 -14.00 -9.83 5.28
C GLU A 207 -15.27 -9.34 4.58
N ARG A 208 -16.18 -8.72 5.33
CA ARG A 208 -17.41 -8.12 4.79
C ARG A 208 -17.11 -6.98 3.83
N ALA A 209 -16.11 -6.15 4.15
CA ALA A 209 -15.65 -5.07 3.28
C ALA A 209 -15.14 -5.63 1.95
N LYS A 210 -14.29 -6.66 2.02
CA LYS A 210 -13.76 -7.34 0.83
C LYS A 210 -14.87 -7.93 -0.04
N GLU A 211 -15.81 -8.66 0.56
CA GLU A 211 -16.94 -9.26 -0.17
C GLU A 211 -17.80 -8.20 -0.87
N ALA A 212 -18.06 -7.07 -0.21
CA ALA A 212 -18.81 -5.96 -0.81
C ALA A 212 -18.08 -5.33 -2.00
N VAL A 213 -16.76 -5.14 -1.89
CA VAL A 213 -15.93 -4.61 -2.99
C VAL A 213 -15.84 -5.61 -4.14
N ASP A 214 -15.64 -6.90 -3.85
CA ASP A 214 -15.62 -7.97 -4.86
C ASP A 214 -16.92 -8.01 -5.65
N ALA A 215 -18.07 -7.87 -4.98
CA ALA A 215 -19.38 -7.82 -5.64
C ALA A 215 -19.54 -6.56 -6.52
N ALA A 216 -19.03 -5.41 -6.09
CA ALA A 216 -19.21 -4.14 -6.80
C ALA A 216 -18.27 -3.97 -8.00
N ILE A 217 -16.99 -4.33 -7.87
CA ILE A 217 -15.96 -4.05 -8.88
C ILE A 217 -15.24 -5.28 -9.44
N GLY A 218 -15.51 -6.47 -8.91
CA GLY A 218 -14.86 -7.72 -9.33
C GLY A 218 -14.94 -7.94 -10.84
N GLY A 219 -13.78 -7.94 -11.50
CA GLY A 219 -13.66 -8.19 -12.95
C GLY A 219 -14.17 -7.08 -13.88
N ARG A 220 -14.60 -5.93 -13.35
CA ARG A 220 -15.11 -4.80 -14.17
C ARG A 220 -14.00 -3.92 -14.70
N PHE A 221 -12.95 -3.72 -13.92
CA PHE A 221 -11.76 -2.95 -14.31
C PHE A 221 -10.73 -3.83 -14.99
N LYS A 222 -9.97 -3.26 -15.92
CA LYS A 222 -8.98 -3.95 -16.74
C LYS A 222 -7.62 -3.28 -16.63
N SER A 223 -6.57 -4.08 -16.75
CA SER A 223 -5.21 -3.59 -16.88
C SER A 223 -5.05 -2.62 -18.05
N TRP A 224 -4.16 -1.63 -17.90
CA TRP A 224 -3.75 -0.71 -18.98
C TRP A 224 -4.90 0.08 -19.60
N THR A 225 -5.97 0.31 -18.84
CA THR A 225 -7.18 0.95 -19.36
C THR A 225 -7.84 1.74 -18.24
N ALA A 226 -7.90 3.06 -18.41
CA ALA A 226 -8.70 3.90 -17.54
C ALA A 226 -10.20 3.57 -17.71
N PRO A 227 -10.96 3.41 -16.62
CA PRO A 227 -12.40 3.16 -16.71
C PRO A 227 -13.12 4.41 -17.24
N SER A 228 -14.24 4.22 -17.93
CA SER A 228 -15.12 5.35 -18.26
C SER A 228 -15.77 5.89 -16.97
N ARG A 229 -16.10 7.19 -16.97
CA ARG A 229 -16.82 7.80 -15.84
C ARG A 229 -18.09 7.03 -15.47
N THR A 230 -18.88 6.63 -16.46
CA THR A 230 -20.10 5.85 -16.26
C THR A 230 -19.84 4.50 -15.59
N LEU A 231 -18.70 3.85 -15.86
CA LEU A 231 -18.34 2.61 -15.19
C LEU A 231 -17.96 2.86 -13.72
N VAL A 232 -17.27 3.96 -13.44
CA VAL A 232 -16.92 4.37 -12.08
C VAL A 232 -18.17 4.71 -11.26
N ASP A 233 -19.08 5.50 -11.83
CA ASP A 233 -20.35 5.87 -11.19
C ASP A 233 -21.20 4.61 -10.90
N ALA A 234 -21.29 3.68 -11.86
CA ALA A 234 -22.03 2.42 -11.67
C ALA A 234 -21.39 1.52 -10.59
N ALA A 235 -20.06 1.48 -10.51
CA ALA A 235 -19.37 0.75 -9.45
C ALA A 235 -19.65 1.33 -8.06
N GLY A 236 -19.68 2.67 -7.95
CA GLY A 236 -20.04 3.34 -6.70
C GLY A 236 -21.49 3.08 -6.29
N GLU A 237 -22.41 3.14 -7.25
CA GLU A 237 -23.83 2.85 -7.01
C GLU A 237 -24.05 1.40 -6.57
N ASP A 238 -23.44 0.43 -7.25
CA ASP A 238 -23.57 -0.98 -6.90
C ASP A 238 -22.99 -1.26 -5.49
N LEU A 239 -21.88 -0.61 -5.12
CA LEU A 239 -21.32 -0.70 -3.78
C LEU A 239 -22.29 -0.12 -2.73
N ALA A 240 -22.82 1.07 -2.99
CA ALA A 240 -23.74 1.74 -2.07
C ALA A 240 -25.03 0.94 -1.86
N VAL A 241 -25.69 0.55 -2.95
CA VAL A 241 -26.92 -0.27 -2.93
C VAL A 241 -26.67 -1.61 -2.25
N GLY A 242 -25.55 -2.28 -2.55
CA GLY A 242 -25.20 -3.55 -1.91
C GLY A 242 -25.03 -3.44 -0.39
N LEU A 243 -24.62 -2.27 0.12
CA LEU A 243 -24.36 -2.04 1.53
C LEU A 243 -25.56 -1.50 2.32
N THR A 244 -26.44 -0.72 1.68
CA THR A 244 -27.56 -0.03 2.35
C THR A 244 -28.94 -0.58 1.95
N GLY A 245 -29.04 -1.24 0.79
CA GLY A 245 -30.32 -1.61 0.18
C GLY A 245 -31.06 -0.44 -0.49
N GLU A 246 -30.51 0.78 -0.44
CA GLU A 246 -31.14 1.99 -0.93
C GLU A 246 -30.41 2.54 -2.15
N GLN A 247 -31.16 3.03 -3.14
CA GLN A 247 -30.55 3.72 -4.27
C GLN A 247 -30.01 5.09 -3.83
N PRO A 248 -28.76 5.44 -4.16
CA PRO A 248 -28.26 6.79 -3.96
C PRO A 248 -29.17 7.79 -4.67
N TYR A 249 -29.52 8.87 -3.99
CA TYR A 249 -30.36 9.92 -4.56
C TYR A 249 -29.76 10.43 -5.89
N ARG A 250 -30.54 10.34 -6.97
CA ARG A 250 -30.23 10.96 -8.26
C ARG A 250 -31.08 12.22 -8.39
N ASP A 251 -30.43 13.38 -8.52
CA ASP A 251 -31.08 14.57 -9.04
C ASP A 251 -31.75 14.20 -10.38
N ARG A 252 -33.08 14.25 -10.42
CA ARG A 252 -33.87 14.10 -11.64
C ARG A 252 -33.88 15.38 -12.45
#